data_AF-A0A942BZB0-F1
#
_entry.id   AF-A0A942BZB0-F1
#
_cell.length_a   1.000
_cell.length_b   1.000
_cell.length_c   1.000
_cell.angle_alpha   90.00
_cell.angle_beta   90.00
_cell.angle_gamma   90.00
#
_symmetry.space_group_name_H-M   'P 1'
#
loop_
_entity.id
_entity.type
_entity.pdbx_description
1 polymer ?
#
loop_
_entity_poly.entity_id
_entity_poly.type
_entity_poly.pdbx_seq_one_letter_code
_entity_poly.pdbx_strand_id
1 'polypeptide(L)'
;MAREHISTEQLKHDPLMDQYVKTSAWVKPRLNTILIAVGAVAAIIALVFVYQWYTKRSAEKAGNAFLEALKTDAAVVSDPLPPSLPVGQKAFKTEEEKNRAAVEAFEKLARDYPSQYGEIGSYYAAVRQLRIDAAKGEEALKKLADKNSLVSGQARLTLAERYEAAGKHNEAVAEYQKLKAAPGDMPPDLIELNLARSYQAMGKTQEAADLYFNVASRNREKPTAANTEALTKLTLLDPARVDKLPEVKKDDIVDGPKTIIK
;
A
#
# COMPACT_ATOMS: atom_id res chain seq x y z
N MET A 1 50.01 49.64 61.03
CA MET A 1 48.55 49.60 61.31
C MET A 1 47.86 49.74 59.96
N ALA A 2 46.98 48.86 59.47
CA ALA A 2 45.96 48.07 60.13
C ALA A 2 45.88 46.64 59.56
N ARG A 3 45.56 45.67 60.42
CA ARG A 3 45.10 44.33 59.99
C ARG A 3 43.63 44.49 59.63
N GLU A 4 43.31 44.39 58.35
CA GLU A 4 41.93 44.25 57.90
C GLU A 4 41.46 42.85 58.30
N HIS A 5 40.72 42.78 59.40
CA HIS A 5 40.11 41.55 59.86
C HIS A 5 38.96 41.22 58.91
N ILE A 6 39.22 40.34 57.95
CA ILE A 6 38.17 39.70 57.17
C ILE A 6 37.36 38.87 58.16
N SER A 7 36.18 39.38 58.52
CA SER A 7 35.26 38.71 59.44
C SER A 7 34.88 37.33 58.88
N THR A 8 34.95 36.31 59.72
CA THR A 8 34.61 34.91 59.42
C THR A 8 33.17 34.70 58.94
N GLU A 9 32.33 35.74 58.93
CA GLU A 9 30.99 35.72 58.35
C GLU A 9 30.97 35.83 56.82
N GLN A 10 31.90 36.57 56.18
CA GLN A 10 31.85 36.76 54.72
C GLN A 10 32.38 35.55 53.92
N LEU A 11 33.10 34.64 54.57
CA LEU A 11 33.52 33.36 53.96
C LEU A 11 32.40 32.31 53.92
N LYS A 12 31.20 32.59 54.46
CA LYS A 12 30.16 31.57 54.64
C LYS A 12 29.11 31.51 53.54
N HIS A 13 28.96 32.51 52.68
CA HIS A 13 27.94 32.51 51.62
C HIS A 13 28.57 32.84 50.26
N ASP A 14 29.37 31.89 49.75
CA ASP A 14 29.74 31.88 48.33
C ASP A 14 28.50 31.42 47.54
N PRO A 15 27.95 32.24 46.60
CA PRO A 15 26.75 31.89 45.83
C PRO A 15 26.90 30.58 45.05
N LEU A 16 28.13 30.18 44.66
CA LEU A 16 28.38 28.87 44.05
C LEU A 16 28.28 27.75 45.08
N MET A 17 28.74 27.99 46.31
CA MET A 17 28.61 27.02 47.39
C MET A 17 27.15 26.92 47.84
N ASP A 18 26.39 28.00 47.88
CA ASP A 18 24.96 27.97 48.16
C ASP A 18 24.17 27.29 47.05
N GLN A 19 24.52 27.50 45.77
CA GLN A 19 23.95 26.75 44.65
C GLN A 19 24.32 25.27 44.70
N TYR A 20 25.56 24.94 45.04
CA TYR A 20 26.03 23.57 45.22
C TYR A 20 25.37 22.88 46.42
N VAL A 21 25.22 23.57 47.55
CA VAL A 21 24.56 23.06 48.75
C VAL A 21 23.06 22.91 48.50
N LYS A 22 22.40 23.86 47.82
CA LYS A 22 20.98 23.76 47.44
C LYS A 22 20.73 22.63 46.44
N THR A 23 21.57 22.50 45.42
CA THR A 23 21.45 21.42 44.42
C THR A 23 21.80 20.06 45.03
N SER A 24 22.87 19.95 45.81
CA SER A 24 23.24 18.69 46.48
C SER A 24 22.26 18.28 47.58
N ALA A 25 21.68 19.22 48.34
CA ALA A 25 20.65 18.93 49.34
C ALA A 25 19.32 18.49 48.70
N TRP A 26 19.03 18.93 47.48
CA TRP A 26 17.87 18.47 46.70
C TRP A 26 18.13 17.13 45.99
N VAL A 27 19.32 16.96 45.41
CA VAL A 27 19.72 15.77 44.66
C VAL A 27 19.97 14.59 45.59
N LYS A 28 20.79 14.71 46.64
CA LYS A 28 21.20 13.58 47.52
C LYS A 28 20.02 12.73 48.01
N PRO A 29 18.93 13.28 48.58
CA PRO A 29 17.81 12.48 49.05
C PRO A 29 16.94 11.92 47.90
N ARG A 30 17.03 12.50 46.70
CA ARG A 30 16.25 12.12 45.50
C ARG A 30 17.06 11.31 44.49
N LEU A 31 18.34 11.02 44.76
CA LEU A 31 19.26 10.35 43.83
C LEU A 31 18.70 9.00 43.37
N ASN A 32 18.16 8.19 44.27
CA ASN A 32 17.58 6.89 43.91
C ASN A 32 16.38 7.04 42.97
N THR A 33 15.50 8.01 43.22
CA THR A 33 14.35 8.30 42.36
C THR A 33 14.77 8.83 40.99
N ILE A 34 15.76 9.73 40.95
CA ILE A 34 16.30 10.28 39.70
C ILE A 34 16.98 9.18 38.88
N LEU A 35 17.78 8.31 39.52
CA LEU A 35 18.44 7.19 38.85
C LEU A 35 17.43 6.18 38.29
N ILE A 36 16.37 5.86 39.03
CA ILE A 36 15.29 5.01 38.54
C ILE A 36 14.57 5.67 37.37
N ALA A 37 14.26 6.97 37.45
CA ALA A 37 13.58 7.70 36.38
C ALA A 37 14.44 7.78 35.11
N VAL A 38 15.73 8.08 35.24
CA VAL A 38 16.69 8.10 34.13
C VAL A 38 16.88 6.70 33.55
N GLY A 39 17.00 5.67 34.39
CA GLY A 39 17.08 4.27 33.97
C GLY A 39 15.83 3.82 33.20
N ALA A 40 14.63 4.22 33.65
CA ALA A 40 13.38 3.95 32.95
C ALA A 40 13.32 4.63 31.58
N VAL A 41 13.73 5.90 31.47
CA VAL A 41 13.80 6.61 30.19
C VAL A 41 14.82 5.96 29.24
N ALA A 42 15.99 5.60 29.74
CA ALA A 42 17.01 4.90 28.95
C ALA A 42 16.53 3.52 28.47
N ALA A 43 15.81 2.77 29.30
CA ALA A 43 15.21 1.50 28.93
C ALA A 43 14.15 1.67 27.82
N ILE A 44 13.29 2.69 27.92
CA ILE A 44 12.31 3.02 26.86
C ILE A 44 13.02 3.36 25.54
N ILE A 45 14.07 4.19 25.58
CA ILE A 45 14.87 4.54 24.40
C ILE A 45 15.51 3.28 23.79
N ALA A 46 16.10 2.42 24.61
CA ALA A 46 16.67 1.15 24.15
C ALA A 46 15.62 0.25 23.48
N LEU A 47 14.42 0.15 24.05
CA LEU A 47 13.31 -0.60 23.44
C LEU A 47 12.88 -0.01 22.08
N VAL A 48 12.83 1.32 21.95
CA VAL A 48 12.54 1.99 20.67
C VAL A 48 13.64 1.69 19.64
N PHE A 49 14.91 1.75 20.01
CA PHE A 49 16.03 1.41 19.11
C PHE A 49 16.01 -0.07 18.70
N VAL A 50 15.76 -0.98 19.64
CA VAL A 50 15.61 -2.42 19.35
C VAL A 50 14.43 -2.66 18.41
N TYR A 51 13.30 -1.98 18.62
CA TYR A 51 12.14 -2.05 17.74
C TYR A 51 12.44 -1.51 16.33
N GLN A 52 13.10 -0.36 16.21
CA GLN A 52 13.50 0.19 14.90
C GLN A 52 14.51 -0.71 14.19
N TRP A 53 15.48 -1.27 14.91
CA TRP A 53 16.47 -2.19 14.34
C TRP A 53 15.83 -3.49 13.89
N TYR A 54 14.93 -4.06 14.69
CA TYR A 54 14.19 -5.28 14.36
C TYR A 54 13.30 -5.07 13.12
N THR A 55 12.54 -3.97 13.07
CA THR A 55 11.65 -3.67 11.94
C THR A 55 12.40 -3.38 10.64
N LYS A 56 13.50 -2.62 10.67
CA LYS A 56 14.36 -2.39 9.49
C LYS A 56 14.98 -3.68 8.96
N ARG A 57 15.55 -4.50 9.85
CA ARG A 57 16.17 -5.78 9.45
C ARG A 57 15.13 -6.79 8.96
N SER A 58 13.91 -6.74 9.50
CA SER A 58 12.79 -7.57 9.02
C SER A 58 12.29 -7.13 7.65
N ALA A 59 12.24 -5.83 7.37
CA ALA A 59 11.75 -5.29 6.10
C ALA A 59 12.64 -5.69 4.90
N GLU A 60 13.97 -5.62 5.05
CA GLU A 60 14.90 -6.06 4.01
C GLU A 60 14.77 -7.57 3.73
N LYS A 61 14.67 -8.39 4.79
CA LYS A 61 14.48 -9.83 4.65
C LYS A 61 13.13 -10.18 4.02
N ALA A 62 12.06 -9.49 4.39
CA ALA A 62 10.74 -9.66 3.81
C ALA A 62 10.72 -9.29 2.32
N GLY A 63 11.36 -8.17 1.96
CA GLY A 63 11.53 -7.76 0.56
C GLY A 63 12.30 -8.80 -0.26
N ASN A 64 13.42 -9.31 0.27
CA ASN A 64 14.19 -10.36 -0.40
C ASN A 64 13.40 -11.68 -0.53
N ALA A 65 12.62 -12.06 0.50
CA ALA A 65 11.75 -13.23 0.44
C ALA A 65 10.63 -13.06 -0.60
N PHE A 66 10.05 -11.85 -0.70
CA PHE A 66 9.04 -11.54 -1.70
C PHE A 66 9.63 -11.59 -3.11
N LEU A 67 10.82 -11.01 -3.34
CA LEU A 67 11.53 -11.12 -4.61
C LEU A 67 11.80 -12.57 -4.99
N GLU A 68 12.16 -13.42 -4.03
CA GLU A 68 12.38 -14.85 -4.28
C GLU A 68 11.09 -15.61 -4.65
N ALA A 69 9.96 -15.24 -4.03
CA ALA A 69 8.65 -15.74 -4.43
C ALA A 69 8.27 -15.27 -5.84
N LEU A 70 8.50 -13.99 -6.17
CA LEU A 70 8.25 -13.44 -7.51
C LEU A 70 9.10 -14.11 -8.60
N LYS A 71 10.35 -14.50 -8.33
CA LYS A 71 11.15 -15.28 -9.29
C LYS A 71 10.53 -16.64 -9.60
N THR A 72 9.91 -17.27 -8.61
CA THR A 72 9.18 -18.53 -8.77
C THR A 72 7.93 -18.32 -9.60
N ASP A 73 7.24 -17.22 -9.34
CA ASP A 73 6.02 -16.81 -10.05
C ASP A 73 6.26 -16.47 -11.54
N ALA A 74 7.39 -15.80 -11.80
CA ALA A 74 7.86 -15.41 -13.14
C ALA A 74 8.69 -16.51 -13.84
N ALA A 75 8.75 -17.71 -13.28
CA ALA A 75 9.53 -18.81 -13.83
C ALA A 75 9.06 -19.19 -15.24
N VAL A 76 10.02 -19.60 -16.06
CA VAL A 76 9.77 -20.08 -17.42
C VAL A 76 9.10 -21.45 -17.36
N VAL A 77 8.12 -21.69 -18.23
CA VAL A 77 7.49 -23.01 -18.39
C VAL A 77 7.94 -23.60 -19.72
N SER A 78 8.62 -24.75 -19.67
CA SER A 78 9.13 -25.43 -20.88
C SER A 78 9.35 -26.91 -20.64
N ASP A 79 9.04 -27.75 -21.64
CA ASP A 79 9.38 -29.16 -21.67
C ASP A 79 10.00 -29.53 -23.04
N PRO A 80 11.30 -29.89 -23.12
CA PRO A 80 12.22 -30.10 -22.01
C PRO A 80 12.65 -28.81 -21.30
N LEU A 81 13.13 -28.96 -20.05
CA LEU A 81 13.69 -27.83 -19.30
C LEU A 81 14.91 -27.24 -20.03
N PRO A 82 15.15 -25.93 -19.95
CA PRO A 82 16.25 -25.30 -20.65
C PRO A 82 17.58 -25.78 -20.05
N PRO A 83 18.60 -26.05 -20.88
CA PRO A 83 19.87 -26.59 -20.40
C PRO A 83 20.64 -25.61 -19.50
N SER A 84 20.37 -24.30 -19.63
CA SER A 84 20.91 -23.27 -18.76
C SER A 84 19.90 -22.14 -18.61
N LEU A 85 19.82 -21.57 -17.41
CA LEU A 85 19.00 -20.40 -17.10
C LEU A 85 19.90 -19.22 -16.69
N PRO A 86 19.53 -17.98 -17.04
CA PRO A 86 20.16 -16.80 -16.47
C PRO A 86 20.11 -16.81 -14.94
N VAL A 87 21.08 -16.14 -14.29
CA VAL A 87 21.20 -16.12 -12.83
C VAL A 87 19.89 -15.65 -12.19
N GLY A 88 19.38 -16.46 -11.25
CA GLY A 88 18.17 -16.15 -10.50
C GLY A 88 16.86 -16.47 -11.21
N GLN A 89 16.87 -17.06 -12.41
CA GLN A 89 15.66 -17.58 -13.06
C GLN A 89 15.38 -19.02 -12.63
N LYS A 90 14.09 -19.37 -12.62
CA LYS A 90 13.59 -20.72 -12.37
C LYS A 90 12.84 -21.21 -13.61
N ALA A 91 12.75 -22.52 -13.77
CA ALA A 91 11.91 -23.13 -14.78
C ALA A 91 11.13 -24.32 -14.21
N PHE A 92 9.93 -24.52 -14.73
CA PHE A 92 9.05 -25.65 -14.41
C PHE A 92 8.63 -26.33 -15.71
N LYS A 93 8.26 -27.62 -15.64
CA LYS A 93 7.83 -28.36 -16.83
C LYS A 93 6.41 -27.96 -17.24
N THR A 94 5.57 -27.61 -16.27
CA THR A 94 4.17 -27.25 -16.49
C THR A 94 3.77 -25.97 -15.76
N GLU A 95 2.72 -25.33 -16.25
CA GLU A 95 2.09 -24.18 -15.57
C GLU A 95 1.56 -24.56 -14.19
N GLU A 96 1.01 -25.77 -14.04
CA GLU A 96 0.45 -26.24 -12.77
C GLU A 96 1.51 -26.43 -11.69
N GLU A 97 2.67 -27.01 -12.04
CA GLU A 97 3.83 -27.09 -11.14
C GLU A 97 4.32 -25.71 -10.71
N LYS A 98 4.45 -24.78 -11.66
CA LYS A 98 4.85 -23.40 -11.37
C LYS A 98 3.87 -22.73 -10.41
N ASN A 99 2.57 -22.81 -10.69
CA ASN A 99 1.56 -22.17 -9.86
C ASN A 99 1.56 -22.75 -8.44
N ARG A 100 1.71 -24.08 -8.27
CA ARG A 100 1.82 -24.68 -6.93
C ARG A 100 3.05 -24.16 -6.18
N ALA A 101 4.21 -24.15 -6.82
CA ALA A 101 5.43 -23.65 -6.21
C ALA A 101 5.32 -22.16 -5.84
N ALA A 102 4.65 -21.36 -6.67
CA ALA A 102 4.38 -19.95 -6.38
C ALA A 102 3.44 -19.79 -5.17
N VAL A 103 2.35 -20.56 -5.09
CA VAL A 103 1.45 -20.57 -3.92
C VAL A 103 2.25 -20.88 -2.66
N GLU A 104 3.03 -21.95 -2.63
CA GLU A 104 3.83 -22.34 -1.47
C GLU A 104 4.81 -21.24 -1.04
N ALA A 105 5.47 -20.59 -2.01
CA ALA A 105 6.42 -19.52 -1.75
C ALA A 105 5.74 -18.28 -1.14
N PHE A 106 4.59 -17.87 -1.69
CA PHE A 106 3.84 -16.72 -1.19
C PHE A 106 3.13 -16.99 0.14
N GLU A 107 2.64 -18.21 0.37
CA GLU A 107 2.12 -18.60 1.68
C GLU A 107 3.23 -18.63 2.74
N LYS A 108 4.44 -19.07 2.37
CA LYS A 108 5.60 -18.98 3.27
C LYS A 108 5.92 -17.54 3.62
N LEU A 109 5.91 -16.63 2.64
CA LEU A 109 6.05 -15.19 2.88
C LEU A 109 4.97 -14.69 3.85
N ALA A 110 3.72 -15.12 3.65
CA ALA A 110 2.59 -14.78 4.52
C ALA A 110 2.76 -15.21 5.97
N ARG A 111 3.29 -16.41 6.19
CA ARG A 111 3.55 -16.94 7.53
C ARG A 111 4.75 -16.28 8.21
N ASP A 112 5.85 -16.08 7.47
CA ASP A 112 7.11 -15.60 8.04
C ASP A 112 7.09 -14.08 8.31
N TYR A 113 6.27 -13.34 7.55
CA TYR A 113 6.20 -11.88 7.62
C TYR A 113 4.73 -11.40 7.67
N PRO A 114 4.00 -11.63 8.78
CA PRO A 114 2.55 -11.47 8.84
C PRO A 114 2.03 -10.02 8.77
N SER A 115 2.92 -9.03 8.65
CA SER A 115 2.55 -7.63 8.45
C SER A 115 2.18 -7.37 6.99
N GLN A 116 2.55 -6.21 6.44
CA GLN A 116 2.24 -5.81 5.07
C GLN A 116 2.62 -6.86 4.02
N TYR A 117 3.82 -7.42 4.13
CA TYR A 117 4.28 -8.47 3.20
C TYR A 117 3.46 -9.74 3.29
N GLY A 118 2.85 -10.01 4.43
CA GLY A 118 2.05 -11.21 4.60
C GLY A 118 0.67 -11.09 4.01
N GLU A 119 0.09 -9.90 4.03
CA GLU A 119 -1.12 -9.59 3.26
C GLU A 119 -0.85 -9.69 1.75
N ILE A 120 0.26 -9.10 1.29
CA ILE A 120 0.70 -9.18 -0.10
C ILE A 120 0.91 -10.64 -0.50
N GLY A 121 1.66 -11.42 0.28
CA GLY A 121 1.87 -12.85 0.05
C GLY A 121 0.56 -13.62 -0.01
N SER A 122 -0.36 -13.39 0.93
CA SER A 122 -1.68 -14.04 0.93
C SER A 122 -2.48 -13.74 -0.34
N TYR A 123 -2.43 -12.50 -0.84
CA TYR A 123 -3.08 -12.11 -2.09
C TYR A 123 -2.47 -12.83 -3.30
N TYR A 124 -1.16 -12.79 -3.48
CA TYR A 124 -0.51 -13.46 -4.61
C TYR A 124 -0.70 -14.97 -4.58
N ALA A 125 -0.65 -15.59 -3.39
CA ALA A 125 -0.99 -17.00 -3.21
C ALA A 125 -2.42 -17.28 -3.67
N ALA A 126 -3.41 -16.47 -3.26
CA ALA A 126 -4.80 -16.63 -3.68
C ALA A 126 -4.99 -16.50 -5.20
N VAL A 127 -4.32 -15.53 -5.84
CA VAL A 127 -4.36 -15.33 -7.30
C VAL A 127 -3.78 -16.54 -8.05
N ARG A 128 -2.68 -17.13 -7.58
CA ARG A 128 -2.12 -18.34 -8.19
C ARG A 128 -2.95 -19.57 -7.88
N GLN A 129 -3.55 -19.63 -6.70
CA GLN A 129 -4.49 -20.68 -6.34
C GLN A 129 -5.68 -20.72 -7.29
N LEU A 130 -6.16 -19.58 -7.83
CA LEU A 130 -7.22 -19.56 -8.84
C LEU A 130 -6.90 -20.38 -10.11
N ARG A 131 -5.61 -20.53 -10.44
CA ARG A 131 -5.15 -21.31 -11.61
C ARG A 131 -5.08 -22.82 -11.33
N ILE A 132 -5.04 -23.21 -10.06
CA ILE A 132 -4.93 -24.61 -9.61
C ILE A 132 -6.31 -25.13 -9.18
N ASP A 133 -6.97 -24.41 -8.28
CA ASP A 133 -8.29 -24.70 -7.74
C ASP A 133 -9.03 -23.37 -7.58
N ALA A 134 -9.90 -23.11 -8.55
CA ALA A 134 -10.58 -21.85 -8.66
C ALA A 134 -11.53 -21.57 -7.48
N ALA A 135 -12.06 -22.62 -6.82
CA ALA A 135 -12.92 -22.46 -5.65
C ALA A 135 -12.11 -22.02 -4.44
N LYS A 136 -10.96 -22.68 -4.18
CA LYS A 136 -10.07 -22.28 -3.07
C LYS A 136 -9.50 -20.88 -3.25
N GLY A 137 -9.07 -20.53 -4.46
CA GLY A 137 -8.57 -19.19 -4.76
C GLY A 137 -9.64 -18.12 -4.54
N GLU A 138 -10.88 -18.37 -4.97
CA GLU A 138 -12.00 -17.44 -4.76
C GLU A 138 -12.33 -17.28 -3.27
N GLU A 139 -12.35 -18.37 -2.50
CA GLU A 139 -12.58 -18.31 -1.05
C GLU A 139 -11.48 -17.50 -0.34
N ALA A 140 -10.22 -17.70 -0.71
CA ALA A 140 -9.09 -16.95 -0.16
C ALA A 140 -9.20 -15.46 -0.49
N LEU A 141 -9.55 -15.09 -1.73
CA LEU A 141 -9.76 -13.71 -2.13
C LEU A 141 -10.95 -13.07 -1.40
N LYS A 142 -12.06 -13.78 -1.20
CA LYS A 142 -13.21 -13.30 -0.41
C LYS A 142 -12.80 -12.95 1.02
N LYS A 143 -12.05 -13.85 1.67
CA LYS A 143 -11.50 -13.61 3.01
C LYS A 143 -10.59 -12.39 3.06
N LEU A 144 -9.79 -12.14 2.02
CA LEU A 144 -8.93 -10.95 1.94
C LEU A 144 -9.72 -9.67 1.67
N ALA A 145 -10.73 -9.74 0.82
CA ALA A 145 -11.62 -8.61 0.52
C ALA A 145 -12.33 -8.09 1.77
N ASP A 146 -12.74 -8.98 2.67
CA ASP A 146 -13.54 -8.63 3.86
C ASP A 146 -12.71 -8.18 5.08
N LYS A 147 -11.38 -8.29 5.03
CA LYS A 147 -10.49 -7.91 6.15
C LYS A 147 -10.25 -6.42 6.32
N ASN A 148 -10.68 -5.57 5.37
CA ASN A 148 -10.36 -4.14 5.34
C ASN A 148 -8.85 -3.86 5.52
N SER A 149 -8.04 -4.54 4.71
CA SER A 149 -6.59 -4.56 4.76
C SER A 149 -5.99 -3.95 3.48
N LEU A 150 -4.66 -3.86 3.40
CA LEU A 150 -3.94 -3.27 2.26
C LEU A 150 -4.38 -3.88 0.92
N VAL A 151 -4.60 -5.20 0.90
CA VAL A 151 -4.93 -5.96 -0.31
C VAL A 151 -6.42 -6.15 -0.53
N SER A 152 -7.29 -5.65 0.35
CA SER A 152 -8.74 -5.86 0.24
C SER A 152 -9.31 -5.28 -1.06
N GLY A 153 -8.87 -4.08 -1.46
CA GLY A 153 -9.31 -3.47 -2.71
C GLY A 153 -8.88 -4.28 -3.94
N GLN A 154 -7.63 -4.77 -3.95
CA GLN A 154 -7.09 -5.63 -5.01
C GLN A 154 -7.85 -6.96 -5.07
N ALA A 155 -8.11 -7.59 -3.92
CA ALA A 155 -8.86 -8.83 -3.86
C ALA A 155 -10.31 -8.66 -4.40
N ARG A 156 -10.98 -7.54 -4.08
CA ARG A 156 -12.31 -7.22 -4.64
C ARG A 156 -12.26 -7.04 -6.15
N LEU A 157 -11.27 -6.29 -6.66
CA LEU A 157 -11.08 -6.11 -8.09
C LEU A 157 -10.88 -7.46 -8.80
N THR A 158 -9.98 -8.31 -8.31
CA THR A 158 -9.73 -9.63 -8.89
C THR A 158 -10.98 -10.52 -8.87
N LEU A 159 -11.77 -10.49 -7.79
CA LEU A 159 -13.04 -11.21 -7.74
C LEU A 159 -14.02 -10.69 -8.79
N ALA A 160 -14.15 -9.37 -8.91
CA ALA A 160 -15.04 -8.74 -9.87
C ALA A 160 -14.66 -9.11 -11.32
N GLU A 161 -13.39 -8.94 -11.70
CA GLU A 161 -12.87 -9.31 -13.02
C GLU A 161 -13.09 -10.80 -13.33
N ARG A 162 -12.90 -11.67 -12.33
CA ARG A 162 -13.14 -13.10 -12.50
C ARG A 162 -14.62 -13.40 -12.71
N TYR A 163 -15.51 -12.74 -11.97
CA TYR A 163 -16.96 -12.89 -12.18
C TYR A 163 -17.37 -12.38 -13.56
N GLU A 164 -16.81 -11.28 -14.04
CA GLU A 164 -17.04 -10.81 -15.41
C GLU A 164 -16.59 -11.84 -16.45
N ALA A 165 -15.38 -12.39 -16.32
CA ALA A 165 -14.88 -13.43 -17.21
C ALA A 165 -15.73 -14.71 -17.21
N ALA A 166 -16.44 -14.97 -16.09
CA ALA A 166 -17.37 -16.08 -15.96
C ALA A 166 -18.82 -15.74 -16.39
N GLY A 167 -19.08 -14.53 -16.90
CA GLY A 167 -20.43 -14.05 -17.26
C GLY A 167 -21.34 -13.76 -16.05
N LYS A 168 -20.80 -13.78 -14.83
CA LYS A 168 -21.49 -13.52 -13.57
C LYS A 168 -21.55 -12.03 -13.27
N HIS A 169 -22.20 -11.27 -14.16
CA HIS A 169 -22.14 -9.81 -14.11
C HIS A 169 -22.80 -9.20 -12.86
N ASN A 170 -23.81 -9.85 -12.27
CA ASN A 170 -24.42 -9.38 -11.02
C ASN A 170 -23.42 -9.44 -9.85
N GLU A 171 -22.70 -10.55 -9.72
CA GLU A 171 -21.66 -10.73 -8.70
C GLU A 171 -20.48 -9.78 -8.92
N ALA A 172 -20.09 -9.56 -10.18
CA ALA A 172 -19.08 -8.56 -10.53
C ALA A 172 -19.49 -7.15 -10.09
N VAL A 173 -20.71 -6.73 -10.45
CA VAL A 173 -21.27 -5.43 -10.05
C VAL A 173 -21.28 -5.29 -8.52
N ALA A 174 -21.68 -6.33 -7.79
CA ALA A 174 -21.69 -6.29 -6.33
C ALA A 174 -20.29 -6.06 -5.74
N GLU A 175 -19.25 -6.71 -6.28
CA GLU A 175 -17.87 -6.49 -5.82
C GLU A 175 -17.34 -5.10 -6.23
N TYR A 176 -17.64 -4.62 -7.43
CA TYR A 176 -17.28 -3.26 -7.85
C TYR A 176 -17.98 -2.17 -7.02
N GLN A 177 -19.24 -2.37 -6.63
CA GLN A 177 -19.96 -1.44 -5.75
C GLN A 177 -19.32 -1.39 -4.36
N LYS A 178 -18.97 -2.54 -3.78
CA LYS A 178 -18.23 -2.59 -2.50
C LYS A 178 -16.86 -1.91 -2.63
N LEU A 179 -16.16 -2.15 -3.73
CA LEU A 179 -14.88 -1.50 -4.01
C LEU A 179 -15.04 0.01 -4.19
N LYS A 180 -16.11 0.48 -4.84
CA LYS A 180 -16.41 1.91 -4.96
C LYS A 180 -16.67 2.56 -3.59
N ALA A 181 -17.32 1.85 -2.67
CA ALA A 181 -17.58 2.33 -1.31
C ALA A 181 -16.31 2.38 -0.45
N ALA A 182 -15.34 1.50 -0.71
CA ALA A 182 -14.06 1.43 -0.01
C ALA A 182 -12.90 1.22 -1.01
N PRO A 183 -12.48 2.28 -1.74
CA PRO A 183 -11.56 2.16 -2.87
C PRO A 183 -10.11 1.86 -2.46
N GLY A 184 -9.73 2.13 -1.20
CA GLY A 184 -8.33 2.13 -0.79
C GLY A 184 -7.52 3.13 -1.62
N ASP A 185 -6.37 2.69 -2.15
CA ASP A 185 -5.51 3.50 -3.01
C ASP A 185 -5.90 3.44 -4.50
N MET A 186 -6.98 2.75 -4.85
CA MET A 186 -7.36 2.58 -6.25
C MET A 186 -8.02 3.84 -6.83
N PRO A 187 -7.65 4.26 -8.06
CA PRO A 187 -8.28 5.41 -8.70
C PRO A 187 -9.80 5.22 -8.87
N PRO A 188 -10.64 6.16 -8.40
CA PRO A 188 -12.09 6.07 -8.55
C PRO A 188 -12.55 5.93 -10.01
N ASP A 189 -11.84 6.58 -10.94
CA ASP A 189 -12.09 6.52 -12.38
C ASP A 189 -12.02 5.09 -12.91
N LEU A 190 -11.04 4.30 -12.44
CA LEU A 190 -10.87 2.92 -12.87
C LEU A 190 -12.00 2.03 -12.34
N ILE A 191 -12.39 2.22 -11.08
CA ILE A 191 -13.48 1.43 -10.46
C ILE A 191 -14.80 1.70 -11.18
N GLU A 192 -15.12 2.97 -11.42
CA GLU A 192 -16.36 3.34 -12.10
C GLU A 192 -16.38 2.93 -13.57
N LEU A 193 -15.24 3.01 -14.26
CA LEU A 193 -15.12 2.54 -15.64
C LEU A 193 -15.39 1.03 -15.71
N ASN A 194 -14.80 0.24 -14.82
CA ASN A 194 -15.04 -1.20 -14.78
C ASN A 194 -16.50 -1.52 -14.43
N LEU A 195 -17.09 -0.83 -13.43
CA LEU A 195 -18.49 -0.98 -13.08
C LEU A 195 -19.43 -0.62 -14.25
N ALA A 196 -19.10 0.42 -15.01
CA ALA A 196 -19.84 0.81 -16.21
C ALA A 196 -19.79 -0.28 -17.30
N ARG A 197 -18.62 -0.90 -17.51
CA ARG A 197 -18.48 -2.04 -18.42
C ARG A 197 -19.36 -3.21 -17.99
N SER A 198 -19.40 -3.53 -16.69
CA SER A 198 -20.28 -4.59 -16.19
C SER A 198 -21.76 -4.29 -16.43
N TYR A 199 -22.22 -3.06 -16.15
CA TYR A 199 -23.60 -2.67 -16.44
C TYR A 199 -23.92 -2.70 -17.93
N GLN A 200 -23.00 -2.24 -18.78
CA GLN A 200 -23.18 -2.29 -20.22
C GLN A 200 -23.33 -3.74 -20.71
N ALA A 201 -22.52 -4.68 -20.19
CA ALA A 201 -22.63 -6.10 -20.53
C ALA A 201 -23.98 -6.71 -20.09
N MET A 202 -24.62 -6.15 -19.07
CA MET A 202 -25.96 -6.53 -18.62
C MET A 202 -27.10 -5.85 -19.40
N GLY A 203 -26.80 -5.01 -20.39
CA GLY A 203 -27.79 -4.20 -21.11
C GLY A 203 -28.36 -3.03 -20.30
N LYS A 204 -27.75 -2.70 -19.15
CA LYS A 204 -28.11 -1.57 -18.29
C LYS A 204 -27.46 -0.29 -18.80
N THR A 205 -27.89 0.12 -19.99
CA THR A 205 -27.26 1.20 -20.77
C THR A 205 -27.30 2.55 -20.05
N GLN A 206 -28.38 2.85 -19.32
CA GLN A 206 -28.50 4.12 -18.61
C GLN A 206 -27.50 4.21 -17.45
N GLU A 207 -27.41 3.17 -16.62
CA GLU A 207 -26.47 3.10 -15.51
C GLU A 207 -25.02 3.12 -15.98
N ALA A 208 -24.73 2.42 -17.10
CA ALA A 208 -23.42 2.47 -17.73
C ALA A 208 -23.08 3.89 -18.24
N ALA A 209 -24.01 4.54 -18.95
CA ALA A 209 -23.84 5.90 -19.46
C ALA A 209 -23.66 6.93 -18.33
N ASP A 210 -24.36 6.78 -17.21
CA ASP A 210 -24.18 7.66 -16.03
C ASP A 210 -22.74 7.57 -15.50
N LEU A 211 -22.20 6.37 -15.35
CA LEU A 211 -20.83 6.16 -14.88
C LEU A 211 -19.80 6.62 -15.90
N TYR A 212 -19.96 6.30 -17.19
CA TYR A 212 -19.06 6.80 -18.23
C TYR A 212 -19.07 8.32 -18.32
N PHE A 213 -20.22 8.97 -18.16
CA PHE A 213 -20.31 10.42 -18.08
C PHE A 213 -19.50 10.97 -16.91
N ASN A 214 -19.67 10.39 -15.71
CA ASN A 214 -18.93 10.81 -14.53
C ASN A 214 -17.42 10.68 -14.73
N VAL A 215 -16.94 9.54 -15.22
CA VAL A 215 -15.51 9.32 -15.50
C VAL A 215 -15.02 10.27 -16.60
N ALA A 216 -15.76 10.42 -17.70
CA ALA A 216 -15.37 11.32 -18.80
C ALA A 216 -15.36 12.80 -18.38
N SER A 217 -16.21 13.20 -17.43
CA SER A 217 -16.30 14.58 -16.94
C SER A 217 -15.13 15.01 -16.05
N ARG A 218 -14.43 14.05 -15.43
CA ARG A 218 -13.26 14.32 -14.59
C ARG A 218 -12.01 14.51 -15.42
N ASN A 219 -11.06 15.29 -14.89
CA ASN A 219 -9.74 15.50 -15.46
C ASN A 219 -9.75 15.87 -16.95
N ARG A 220 -10.79 16.59 -17.39
CA ARG A 220 -11.03 16.91 -18.81
C ARG A 220 -9.90 17.70 -19.46
N GLU A 221 -9.19 18.51 -18.68
CA GLU A 221 -8.01 19.28 -19.13
C GLU A 221 -6.79 18.39 -19.39
N LYS A 222 -6.65 17.29 -18.63
CA LYS A 222 -5.54 16.33 -18.71
C LYS A 222 -6.08 14.90 -18.60
N PRO A 223 -6.80 14.42 -19.64
CA PRO A 223 -7.50 13.15 -19.57
C PRO A 223 -6.52 11.99 -19.44
N THR A 224 -6.82 11.08 -18.51
CA THR A 224 -6.13 9.79 -18.43
C THR A 224 -6.69 8.83 -19.49
N ALA A 225 -6.08 7.65 -19.63
CA ALA A 225 -6.62 6.58 -20.48
C ALA A 225 -8.06 6.21 -20.09
N ALA A 226 -8.40 6.19 -18.79
CA ALA A 226 -9.73 5.88 -18.31
C ALA A 226 -10.75 6.95 -18.72
N ASN A 227 -10.39 8.24 -18.65
CA ASN A 227 -11.28 9.32 -19.07
C ASN A 227 -11.57 9.27 -20.58
N THR A 228 -10.53 8.99 -21.38
CA THR A 228 -10.66 8.84 -22.85
C THR A 228 -11.49 7.61 -23.23
N GLU A 229 -11.29 6.48 -22.55
CA GLU A 229 -12.10 5.27 -22.76
C GLU A 229 -13.57 5.54 -22.40
N ALA A 230 -13.82 6.15 -21.23
CA ALA A 230 -15.16 6.49 -20.79
C ALA A 230 -15.87 7.43 -21.77
N LEU A 231 -15.18 8.45 -22.28
CA LEU A 231 -15.73 9.34 -23.30
C LEU A 231 -16.09 8.57 -24.57
N THR A 232 -15.20 7.69 -25.04
CA THR A 232 -15.47 6.87 -26.24
C THR A 232 -16.70 5.99 -26.04
N LYS A 233 -16.83 5.33 -24.88
CA LYS A 233 -17.97 4.49 -24.55
C LYS A 233 -19.26 5.30 -24.41
N LEU A 234 -19.20 6.47 -23.76
CA LEU A 234 -20.34 7.37 -23.63
C LEU A 234 -20.83 7.82 -25.01
N THR A 235 -19.94 8.24 -25.91
CA THR A 235 -20.30 8.65 -27.28
C THR A 235 -21.03 7.55 -28.04
N LEU A 236 -20.68 6.28 -27.81
CA LEU A 236 -21.34 5.15 -28.45
C LEU A 236 -22.72 4.83 -27.84
N LEU A 237 -22.88 5.01 -26.52
CA LEU A 237 -24.09 4.63 -25.80
C LEU A 237 -25.13 5.75 -25.70
N ASP A 238 -24.69 6.99 -25.49
CA ASP A 238 -25.53 8.17 -25.34
C ASP A 238 -24.79 9.42 -25.89
N PRO A 239 -24.77 9.61 -27.23
CA PRO A 239 -24.11 10.75 -27.85
C PRO A 239 -24.63 12.11 -27.33
N ALA A 240 -25.92 12.21 -27.03
CA ALA A 240 -26.54 13.45 -26.58
C ALA A 240 -26.06 13.90 -25.18
N ARG A 241 -25.53 12.98 -24.37
CA ARG A 241 -24.88 13.32 -23.10
C ARG A 241 -23.48 13.87 -23.25
N VAL A 242 -22.80 13.61 -24.35
CA VAL A 242 -21.45 14.13 -24.60
C VAL A 242 -21.46 15.67 -24.60
N ASP A 243 -22.52 16.27 -25.16
CA ASP A 243 -22.72 17.72 -25.21
C ASP A 243 -22.93 18.36 -23.83
N LYS A 244 -23.26 17.55 -22.81
CA LYS A 244 -23.44 18.00 -21.42
C LYS A 244 -22.16 17.92 -20.59
N LEU A 245 -21.06 17.42 -21.17
CA LEU A 245 -19.78 17.36 -20.46
C LEU A 245 -19.20 18.77 -20.27
N PRO A 246 -18.51 19.03 -19.16
CA PRO A 246 -17.94 20.35 -18.88
C PRO A 246 -16.96 20.76 -19.99
N GLU A 247 -17.03 22.02 -20.42
CA GLU A 247 -16.12 22.57 -21.42
C GLU A 247 -14.67 22.55 -20.93
N VAL A 248 -13.74 22.19 -21.82
CA VAL A 248 -12.30 22.37 -21.57
C VAL A 248 -11.94 23.78 -21.98
N LYS A 249 -11.68 24.68 -21.02
CA LYS A 249 -11.23 26.02 -21.35
C LYS A 249 -9.79 25.94 -21.87
N LYS A 250 -9.53 26.63 -22.98
CA LYS A 250 -8.21 26.60 -23.65
C LYS A 250 -7.07 27.15 -22.77
N ASP A 251 -7.38 27.98 -21.79
CA ASP A 251 -6.40 28.59 -20.89
C ASP A 251 -5.89 27.64 -19.80
N ASP A 252 -6.62 26.54 -19.54
CA ASP A 252 -6.27 25.53 -18.54
C ASP A 252 -5.37 24.40 -19.11
N ILE A 253 -5.19 24.40 -20.44
CA ILE A 253 -4.22 23.54 -21.12
C ILE A 253 -2.85 24.20 -20.94
N VAL A 254 -2.09 23.75 -19.95
CA VAL A 254 -0.69 24.16 -19.77
C VAL A 254 0.09 23.74 -21.02
N ASP A 255 0.23 24.69 -21.95
CA ASP A 255 1.05 24.57 -23.14
C ASP A 255 2.48 24.24 -22.66
N GLY A 256 3.04 23.13 -23.15
CA GLY A 256 4.40 22.72 -22.84
C GLY A 256 5.41 23.84 -23.15
N PRO A 257 6.65 23.77 -22.62
CA PRO A 257 7.62 24.84 -22.76
C PRO A 257 7.77 25.22 -24.24
N LYS A 258 7.36 26.45 -24.57
CA LYS A 258 7.56 27.03 -25.90
C LYS A 258 9.06 27.02 -26.16
N THR A 259 9.51 26.12 -27.01
CA THR A 259 10.89 26.10 -27.52
C THR A 259 11.10 27.41 -28.27
N ILE A 260 11.69 28.40 -27.60
CA ILE A 260 12.19 29.60 -28.25
C ILE A 260 13.44 29.17 -29.02
N ILE A 261 13.26 28.89 -30.31
CA ILE A 261 14.38 28.80 -31.25
C ILE A 261 14.86 30.24 -31.45
N LYS A 262 16.06 30.54 -30.95
CA LYS A 262 16.85 31.72 -31.32
C LYS A 262 17.89 31.30 -32.34
#